data_AF-A0A1M6RIX8-F1
#
_entry.id   AF-A0A1M6RIX8-F1
#
_cell.length_a   1.000
_cell.length_b   1.000
_cell.length_c   1.000
_cell.angle_alpha   90.00
_cell.angle_beta   90.00
_cell.angle_gamma   90.00
#
_symmetry.space_group_name_H-M   'P 1'
#
loop_
_entity.id
_entity.type
_entity.pdbx_description
1 polymer ?
#
loop_
_entity_poly.entity_id
_entity_poly.type
_entity_poly.pdbx_seq_one_letter_code
_entity_poly.pdbx_strand_id
1 'polypeptide(L)'
;MVSLLMYSCIGKHRVDVWKTMTIAPGDSIVVGKIKAPAVLEIKNLSDENLLLVSQLKMQKQILARSSFSYRLPKKSGLILENPTKNPLSIHLHYSSNKPIPINHKQLQ
;
A
#
# COMPACT_ATOMS: atom_id res chain seq x y z
N MET A 1 -16.47 -0.17 -49.50
CA MET A 1 -15.76 -1.14 -48.64
C MET A 1 -15.47 -0.41 -47.32
N VAL A 2 -16.27 -0.65 -46.29
CA VAL A 2 -16.21 0.08 -45.01
C VAL A 2 -15.27 -0.66 -44.08
N SER A 3 -14.09 -0.09 -43.81
CA SER A 3 -13.16 -0.60 -42.81
C SER A 3 -13.75 -0.38 -41.42
N LEU A 4 -14.21 -1.45 -40.77
CA LEU A 4 -14.49 -1.46 -39.34
C LEU A 4 -13.16 -1.29 -38.59
N LEU A 5 -12.91 -0.09 -38.08
CA LEU A 5 -11.90 0.14 -37.05
C LEU A 5 -12.36 -0.57 -35.77
N MET A 6 -11.79 -1.74 -35.50
CA MET A 6 -11.82 -2.36 -34.18
C MET A 6 -11.06 -1.44 -33.22
N TYR A 7 -11.75 -0.46 -32.63
CA TYR A 7 -11.25 0.22 -31.44
C TYR A 7 -11.17 -0.83 -30.35
N SER A 8 -9.98 -1.40 -30.17
CA SER A 8 -9.67 -2.19 -28.99
C SER A 8 -9.81 -1.23 -27.81
N CYS A 9 -10.94 -1.32 -27.12
CA CYS A 9 -11.09 -0.80 -25.77
C CYS A 9 -10.14 -1.60 -24.87
N ILE A 10 -8.83 -1.34 -24.98
CA ILE A 10 -7.84 -1.70 -23.96
C ILE A 10 -8.19 -0.80 -22.78
N GLY A 11 -9.22 -1.21 -22.03
CA GLY A 11 -9.61 -0.56 -20.81
C GLY A 11 -8.34 -0.42 -19.98
N LYS A 12 -7.99 0.82 -19.62
CA LYS A 12 -6.98 1.08 -18.60
C LYS A 12 -7.56 0.51 -17.31
N HIS A 13 -7.35 -0.78 -17.06
CA HIS A 13 -7.81 -1.46 -15.85
C HIS A 13 -7.10 -0.79 -14.67
N ARG A 14 -7.80 0.16 -14.06
CA ARG A 14 -7.37 0.86 -12.86
C ARG A 14 -7.93 0.10 -11.68
N VAL A 15 -7.02 -0.35 -10.83
CA VAL A 15 -7.32 -0.94 -9.53
C VAL A 15 -7.35 0.21 -8.54
N ASP A 16 -8.46 0.38 -7.84
CA ASP A 16 -8.63 1.35 -6.75
C ASP A 16 -9.23 0.60 -5.57
N VAL A 17 -8.51 0.55 -4.44
CA VAL A 17 -8.86 -0.32 -3.31
C VAL A 17 -8.73 0.44 -2.01
N TRP A 18 -9.77 0.33 -1.19
CA TRP A 18 -9.86 0.89 0.15
C TRP A 18 -10.05 -0.24 1.13
N LYS A 19 -9.21 -0.32 2.15
CA LYS A 19 -9.27 -1.39 3.15
C LYS A 19 -8.78 -0.91 4.51
N THR A 20 -9.58 -1.14 5.54
CA THR A 20 -9.14 -1.05 6.93
C THR A 20 -8.56 -2.39 7.36
N MET A 21 -7.44 -2.35 8.07
CA MET A 21 -6.72 -3.54 8.51
C MET A 21 -6.06 -3.31 9.86
N THR A 22 -6.04 -4.37 10.67
CA THR A 22 -5.37 -4.39 11.97
C THR A 22 -4.04 -5.14 11.84
N ILE A 23 -2.99 -4.60 12.44
CA ILE A 23 -1.66 -5.19 12.54
C ILE A 23 -1.46 -5.58 14.00
N ALA A 24 -1.38 -6.87 14.30
CA ALA A 24 -1.13 -7.33 15.65
C ALA A 24 0.27 -6.90 16.14
N PRO A 25 0.53 -6.88 17.46
CA PRO A 25 1.86 -6.65 18.02
C PRO A 25 2.88 -7.61 17.41
N GLY A 26 4.00 -7.10 16.89
CA GLY A 26 5.00 -7.96 16.23
C GLY A 26 4.58 -8.50 14.87
N ASP A 27 3.47 -8.03 14.28
CA ASP A 27 3.12 -8.34 12.90
C ASP A 27 3.52 -7.21 11.95
N SER A 28 3.49 -7.54 10.66
CA SER A 28 3.73 -6.62 9.57
C SER A 28 2.77 -6.81 8.40
N ILE A 29 2.59 -5.73 7.65
CA ILE A 29 1.91 -5.74 6.35
C ILE A 29 2.95 -5.41 5.28
N VAL A 30 3.11 -6.34 4.35
CA VAL A 30 4.08 -6.24 3.27
C VAL A 30 3.37 -5.82 1.99
N VAL A 31 3.69 -4.63 1.50
CA VAL A 31 3.41 -4.21 0.13
C VAL A 31 4.57 -4.70 -0.73
N GLY A 32 4.35 -5.82 -1.43
CA GLY A 32 5.38 -6.47 -2.23
C GLY A 32 5.80 -5.64 -3.46
N LYS A 33 6.82 -6.13 -4.19
CA LYS A 33 7.33 -5.46 -5.39
C LYS A 33 6.22 -5.25 -6.43
N ILE A 34 5.87 -4.00 -6.69
CA ILE A 34 4.73 -3.66 -7.55
C ILE A 34 5.08 -3.71 -9.06
N LYS A 35 4.10 -4.10 -9.89
CA LYS A 35 4.29 -4.26 -11.34
C LYS A 35 4.11 -2.98 -12.15
N ALA A 36 3.51 -1.95 -11.57
CA ALA A 36 3.34 -0.61 -12.13
C ALA A 36 3.38 0.42 -10.99
N PRO A 37 3.71 1.70 -11.24
CA PRO A 37 3.64 2.74 -10.21
C PRO A 37 2.24 2.83 -9.59
N ALA A 38 2.18 3.07 -8.30
CA ALA A 38 0.94 3.18 -7.54
C ALA A 38 0.93 4.43 -6.67
N VAL A 39 -0.24 5.02 -6.48
CA VAL A 39 -0.45 5.99 -5.40
C VAL A 39 -0.92 5.21 -4.18
N LEU A 40 -0.27 5.43 -3.04
CA LEU A 40 -0.55 4.78 -1.78
C LEU A 40 -0.91 5.86 -0.76
N GLU A 41 -2.03 5.70 -0.08
CA GLU A 41 -2.42 6.49 1.07
C GLU A 41 -2.64 5.57 2.26
N ILE A 42 -1.96 5.86 3.36
CA ILE A 42 -2.06 5.10 4.60
C ILE A 42 -2.44 6.06 5.71
N LYS A 43 -3.59 5.83 6.35
CA LYS A 43 -3.98 6.55 7.56
C LYS A 43 -3.74 5.67 8.77
N ASN A 44 -2.94 6.13 9.71
CA ASN A 44 -2.79 5.51 11.01
C ASN A 44 -3.99 5.92 11.88
N LEU A 45 -4.83 4.96 12.24
CA LEU A 45 -6.02 5.17 13.05
C LEU A 45 -5.77 4.89 14.54
N SER A 46 -4.54 4.59 14.93
CA SER A 46 -4.14 4.31 16.31
C SER A 46 -3.47 5.49 16.99
N ASP A 47 -3.34 5.40 18.32
CA ASP A 47 -2.67 6.39 19.18
C ASP A 47 -1.15 6.18 19.28
N GLU A 48 -0.63 5.18 18.56
CA GLU A 48 0.79 4.83 18.53
C GLU A 48 1.34 4.90 17.10
N ASN A 49 2.66 5.08 16.98
CA ASN A 49 3.33 5.21 15.70
C ASN A 49 3.49 3.86 14.99
N LEU A 50 3.36 3.88 13.67
CA LEU A 50 3.62 2.74 12.81
C LEU A 50 5.00 2.89 12.17
N LEU A 51 5.81 1.82 12.15
CA LEU A 51 7.11 1.85 11.50
C LEU A 51 6.95 1.59 9.99
N LEU A 52 7.65 2.37 9.18
CA LEU A 52 7.68 2.27 7.73
C LEU A 52 9.07 1.85 7.27
N VAL A 53 9.19 0.62 6.77
CA VAL A 53 10.46 0.04 6.30
C VAL A 53 10.47 -0.04 4.77
N SER A 54 11.44 0.63 4.15
CA SER A 54 11.65 0.58 2.70
C SER A 54 13.10 0.92 2.35
N GLN A 55 13.55 0.45 1.17
CA GLN A 55 14.82 0.88 0.58
C GLN A 55 14.74 2.27 -0.08
N LEU A 56 13.53 2.83 -0.17
CA LEU A 56 13.28 4.14 -0.77
C LEU A 56 13.64 5.25 0.22
N LYS A 57 14.05 6.41 -0.31
CA LYS A 57 14.28 7.61 0.50
C LYS A 57 12.94 8.23 0.89
N MET A 58 12.43 7.86 2.06
CA MET A 58 11.15 8.33 2.62
C MET A 58 11.22 8.43 4.14
N GLN A 59 10.17 8.98 4.76
CA GLN A 59 10.02 8.94 6.21
C GLN A 59 10.02 7.50 6.72
N LYS A 60 10.48 7.28 7.96
CA LYS A 60 10.62 5.95 8.56
C LYS A 60 9.45 5.53 9.44
N GLN A 61 8.49 6.42 9.63
CA GLN A 61 7.34 6.19 10.50
C GLN A 61 6.11 6.94 10.00
N ILE A 62 4.93 6.44 10.34
CA ILE A 62 3.65 7.14 10.19
C ILE A 62 3.16 7.41 11.61
N LEU A 63 3.07 8.69 11.97
CA LEU A 63 2.72 9.11 13.33
C LEU A 63 1.31 8.67 13.70
N ALA A 64 1.06 8.53 15.00
CA ALA A 64 -0.29 8.34 15.56
C ALA A 64 -1.29 9.33 14.96
N ARG A 65 -2.48 8.85 14.62
CA ARG A 65 -3.59 9.65 14.05
C ARG A 65 -3.22 10.49 12.81
N SER A 66 -2.17 10.12 12.09
CA SER A 66 -1.69 10.85 10.90
C SER A 66 -1.89 10.07 9.61
N SER A 67 -1.63 10.74 8.48
CA SER A 67 -1.70 10.12 7.15
C SER A 67 -0.36 10.22 6.44
N PHE A 68 -0.06 9.22 5.63
CA PHE A 68 1.09 9.14 4.74
C PHE A 68 0.59 8.94 3.31
N SER A 69 1.06 9.76 2.38
CA SER A 69 0.78 9.60 0.95
C SER A 69 2.09 9.51 0.18
N TYR A 70 2.19 8.51 -0.71
CA TYR A 70 3.40 8.29 -1.48
C TYR A 70 3.11 7.64 -2.82
N ARG A 71 3.81 8.10 -3.86
CA ARG A 71 3.78 7.46 -5.17
C ARG A 71 4.87 6.39 -5.24
N LEU A 72 4.48 5.14 -5.00
CA LEU A 72 5.37 4.00 -5.00
C LEU A 72 5.85 3.69 -6.45
N PRO A 73 7.17 3.69 -6.72
CA PRO A 73 7.71 3.36 -8.03
C PRO A 73 7.55 1.88 -8.41
N LYS A 74 7.55 1.58 -9.71
CA LYS A 74 7.58 0.19 -10.21
C LYS A 74 8.78 -0.57 -9.61
N LYS A 75 8.59 -1.87 -9.33
CA LYS A 75 9.58 -2.79 -8.71
C LYS A 75 9.98 -2.44 -7.27
N SER A 76 9.37 -1.43 -6.65
CA SER A 76 9.58 -1.12 -5.24
C SER A 76 8.45 -1.69 -4.38
N GLY A 77 8.69 -1.70 -3.06
CA GLY A 77 7.77 -2.17 -2.04
C GLY A 77 8.07 -1.47 -0.72
N LEU A 78 7.23 -1.73 0.27
CA LEU A 78 7.40 -1.24 1.63
C LEU A 78 6.75 -2.19 2.62
N ILE A 79 7.16 -2.08 3.88
CA ILE A 79 6.63 -2.86 4.98
C ILE A 79 6.12 -1.89 6.04
N LEU A 80 4.92 -2.17 6.54
CA LEU A 80 4.31 -1.52 7.68
C LEU A 80 4.47 -2.46 8.86
N GLU A 81 5.26 -2.09 9.85
CA GLU A 81 5.52 -2.92 11.01
C GLU A 81 4.86 -2.31 12.24
N ASN A 82 4.27 -3.16 13.07
CA ASN A 82 3.80 -2.79 14.39
C ASN A 82 4.86 -3.16 15.44
N PRO A 83 5.73 -2.20 15.85
CA PRO A 83 6.75 -2.46 16.86
C PRO A 83 6.21 -2.40 18.30
N THR A 84 4.91 -2.12 18.48
CA THR A 84 4.34 -1.83 19.79
C THR A 84 3.70 -3.07 20.41
N LYS A 85 3.22 -2.93 21.65
CA LYS A 85 2.54 -4.01 22.40
C LYS A 85 1.04 -4.09 22.11
N ASN A 86 0.49 -3.10 21.41
CA ASN A 86 -0.95 -3.00 21.13
C ASN A 86 -1.22 -3.18 19.64
N PRO A 87 -2.36 -3.75 19.24
CA PRO A 87 -2.73 -3.80 17.83
C PRO A 87 -2.86 -2.40 17.23
N LEU A 88 -2.32 -2.19 16.02
CA LEU A 88 -2.46 -0.95 15.28
C LEU A 88 -3.50 -1.10 14.17
N SER A 89 -4.37 -0.10 14.01
CA SER A 89 -5.37 -0.05 12.96
C SER A 89 -4.97 0.97 11.91
N ILE A 90 -5.03 0.58 10.64
CA ILE A 90 -4.73 1.48 9.52
C ILE A 90 -5.84 1.43 8.48
N HIS A 91 -6.04 2.56 7.80
CA HIS A 91 -6.74 2.60 6.53
C HIS A 91 -5.71 2.61 5.41
N LEU A 92 -5.72 1.60 4.57
CA LEU A 92 -4.94 1.53 3.33
C LEU A 92 -5.83 1.86 2.14
N HIS A 93 -5.45 2.90 1.38
CA HIS A 93 -5.97 3.15 0.04
C HIS A 93 -4.84 3.05 -0.97
N TYR A 94 -5.10 2.41 -2.11
CA TYR A 94 -4.18 2.44 -3.23
C TYR A 94 -4.86 2.49 -4.58
N SER A 95 -4.19 3.14 -5.52
CA SER A 95 -4.61 3.24 -6.92
C SER A 95 -3.45 2.89 -7.86
N SER A 96 -3.68 1.98 -8.81
CA SER A 96 -2.65 1.49 -9.74
C SER A 96 -3.27 0.95 -11.03
N ASN A 97 -2.50 0.93 -12.12
CA ASN A 97 -2.91 0.28 -13.36
C ASN A 97 -2.71 -1.24 -13.36
N LYS A 98 -2.20 -1.80 -12.26
CA LYS A 98 -2.00 -3.25 -12.04
C LYS A 98 -2.27 -3.59 -10.55
N PRO A 99 -2.78 -4.79 -10.25
CA PRO A 99 -2.95 -5.25 -8.87
C PRO A 99 -1.64 -5.17 -8.07
N ILE A 100 -1.76 -4.84 -6.78
CA ILE A 100 -0.64 -4.73 -5.85
C ILE A 100 -0.66 -5.94 -4.90
N PRO A 101 0.44 -6.69 -4.74
CA PRO A 101 0.52 -7.77 -3.77
C PRO A 101 0.62 -7.20 -2.35
N ILE A 102 -0.36 -7.51 -1.51
CA ILE A 102 -0.40 -7.11 -0.09
C ILE A 102 -0.58 -8.37 0.76
N ASN A 103 0.33 -8.61 1.70
CA ASN A 103 0.31 -9.79 2.55
C ASN A 103 0.52 -9.43 4.02
N HIS A 104 -0.08 -10.20 4.92
CA HIS A 104 0.22 -10.17 6.35
C HIS A 104 1.38 -11.13 6.64
N LYS A 105 2.33 -10.72 7.48
CA LYS A 105 3.43 -11.57 7.94
C LYS A 105 3.67 -11.37 9.43
N GLN A 106 3.81 -12.48 10.15
CA GLN A 106 4.35 -12.50 11.51
C GLN A 106 5.85 -12.17 11.47
N LEU A 107 6.33 -11.30 12.37
CA LEU A 107 7.76 -11.17 12.62
C LEU A 107 8.20 -12.44 13.39
N GLN A 108 9.06 -13.25 12.77
CA GLN A 108 9.70 -14.40 13.42
C GLN A 108 10.93 -13.96 14.21
#